data_AF-A0A1P8KKA4-F1
#
_entry.id   AF-A0A1P8KKA4-F1
#
_cell.length_a   1.000
_cell.length_b   1.000
_cell.length_c   1.000
_cell.angle_alpha   90.00
_cell.angle_beta   90.00
_cell.angle_gamma   90.00
#
_symmetry.space_group_name_H-M   'P 1'
#
loop_
_entity.id
_entity.type
_entity.pdbx_description
1 polymer ?
#
loop_
_entity_poly.entity_id
_entity_poly.type
_entity_poly.pdbx_seq_one_letter_code
_entity_poly.pdbx_strand_id
1 'polypeptide(L)'
;MLAQLDLSIKYELLSANIDENDVLYIMDRVKNRLTEENIDYELQKLGYEKYFTSDYNECDEYAFLDIQFIKNKSEVIRIKRIEE
;
A
#
# COMPACT_ATOMS: atom_id res chain seq x y z
N MET A 1 0.17 -11.82 6.42
CA MET A 1 0.60 -10.41 6.32
C MET A 1 0.62 -9.90 4.88
N LEU A 2 1.08 -10.67 3.87
CA LEU A 2 1.06 -10.25 2.45
C LEU A 2 -0.34 -9.94 1.90
N ALA A 3 -1.35 -10.76 2.21
CA ALA A 3 -2.71 -10.60 1.69
C ALA A 3 -3.39 -9.25 2.03
N GLN A 4 -2.96 -8.58 3.11
CA GLN A 4 -3.56 -7.31 3.53
C GLN A 4 -3.07 -6.13 2.69
N LEU A 5 -1.83 -6.18 2.20
CA LEU A 5 -1.27 -5.19 1.28
C LEU A 5 -1.93 -5.30 -0.10
N ASP A 6 -2.09 -6.54 -0.60
CA ASP A 6 -2.75 -6.81 -1.88
C ASP A 6 -4.18 -6.26 -1.91
N LEU A 7 -4.91 -6.41 -0.80
CA LEU A 7 -6.27 -5.88 -0.65
C LEU A 7 -6.29 -4.35 -0.66
N SER A 8 -5.36 -3.68 0.05
CA SER A 8 -5.29 -2.21 0.09
C SER A 8 -5.07 -1.62 -1.31
N ILE A 9 -4.09 -2.14 -2.04
CA ILE A 9 -3.76 -1.69 -3.40
C ILE A 9 -4.93 -1.92 -4.35
N LYS A 10 -5.58 -3.09 -4.28
CA LYS A 10 -6.78 -3.37 -5.07
C LYS A 10 -7.86 -2.30 -4.84
N TYR A 11 -8.15 -1.95 -3.58
CA TYR A 11 -9.19 -0.97 -3.27
C TYR A 11 -8.83 0.45 -3.68
N GLU A 12 -7.56 0.85 -3.60
CA GLU A 12 -7.11 2.14 -4.08
C GLU A 12 -7.31 2.29 -5.59
N LEU A 13 -6.90 1.29 -6.37
CA LEU A 13 -7.07 1.30 -7.83
C LEU A 13 -8.55 1.31 -8.23
N LEU A 14 -9.39 0.54 -7.54
CA LEU A 14 -10.85 0.56 -7.77
C LEU A 14 -11.46 1.93 -7.42
N SER A 15 -10.98 2.58 -6.36
CA SER A 15 -11.42 3.93 -5.97
C SER A 15 -11.00 5.00 -6.98
N ALA A 16 -9.97 4.72 -7.78
CA ALA A 16 -9.48 5.54 -8.87
C ALA A 16 -10.25 5.36 -10.19
N ASN A 17 -11.38 4.63 -10.20
CA ASN A 17 -12.17 4.27 -11.39
C ASN A 17 -11.40 3.42 -12.42
N ILE A 18 -10.42 2.63 -12.00
CA ILE A 18 -9.80 1.62 -12.87
C ILE A 18 -10.72 0.39 -12.93
N ASP A 19 -10.93 -0.17 -14.12
CA ASP A 19 -11.80 -1.32 -14.31
C ASP A 19 -11.33 -2.52 -13.46
N GLU A 20 -12.28 -3.25 -12.84
CA GLU A 20 -11.93 -4.36 -11.95
C GLU A 20 -11.13 -5.45 -12.68
N ASN A 21 -11.40 -5.71 -13.96
CA ASN A 21 -10.66 -6.72 -14.72
C ASN A 21 -9.21 -6.28 -14.95
N ASP A 22 -8.99 -4.98 -15.19
CA ASP A 22 -7.66 -4.40 -15.34
C ASP A 22 -6.90 -4.44 -14.01
N VAL A 23 -7.56 -4.13 -12.89
CA VAL A 23 -6.96 -4.25 -11.55
C VAL A 23 -6.53 -5.69 -11.27
N LEU A 24 -7.40 -6.67 -11.53
CA LEU A 24 -7.05 -8.09 -11.34
C LEU A 24 -5.88 -8.52 -12.23
N TYR A 25 -5.88 -8.07 -13.49
CA TYR A 25 -4.79 -8.34 -14.43
C TYR A 25 -3.47 -7.75 -13.94
N ILE A 26 -3.46 -6.50 -13.50
CA ILE A 26 -2.27 -5.84 -12.95
C ILE A 26 -1.77 -6.61 -11.73
N MET A 27 -2.64 -6.91 -10.76
CA MET A 27 -2.28 -7.62 -9.54
C MET A 27 -1.67 -9.00 -9.82
N ASP A 28 -2.18 -9.75 -10.81
CA ASP A 28 -1.56 -11.03 -11.20
C ASP A 28 -0.16 -10.85 -11.82
N ARG A 29 0.05 -9.77 -12.58
CA ARG A 29 1.31 -9.46 -13.26
C ARG A 29 2.40 -8.99 -12.30
N VAL A 30 2.02 -8.27 -11.26
CA VAL A 30 2.96 -7.71 -10.27
C VAL A 30 3.08 -8.55 -9.00
N LYS A 31 2.33 -9.66 -8.84
CA LYS A 31 2.31 -10.49 -7.61
C LYS A 31 3.67 -10.88 -7.02
N ASN A 32 4.69 -11.05 -7.85
CA ASN A 32 6.06 -11.42 -7.41
C ASN A 32 7.01 -10.22 -7.31
N ARG A 33 6.54 -9.01 -7.64
CA ARG A 33 7.29 -7.75 -7.70
C ARG A 33 6.38 -6.56 -7.36
N LEU A 34 5.52 -6.72 -6.35
CA LEU A 34 4.48 -5.74 -6.01
C LEU A 34 5.14 -4.48 -5.47
N THR A 35 5.22 -3.46 -6.32
CA THR A 35 5.71 -2.11 -6.00
C THR A 35 4.83 -1.11 -6.74
N GLU A 36 4.73 0.12 -6.22
CA GLU A 36 4.00 1.23 -6.87
C GLU A 36 4.47 1.43 -8.32
N GLU A 37 5.78 1.41 -8.56
CA GLU A 37 6.37 1.54 -9.90
C GLU A 37 5.89 0.45 -10.86
N ASN A 38 5.88 -0.82 -10.42
CA ASN A 38 5.44 -1.92 -11.27
C ASN A 38 3.93 -1.86 -11.54
N ILE A 39 3.14 -1.35 -10.61
CA ILE A 39 1.70 -1.13 -10.80
C ILE A 39 1.49 -0.02 -11.83
N ASP A 40 2.14 1.14 -11.65
CA ASP A 40 2.05 2.26 -12.58
C ASP A 40 2.53 1.89 -13.99
N TYR A 41 3.56 1.06 -14.09
CA TYR A 41 4.03 0.56 -15.37
C TYR A 41 2.97 -0.30 -16.10
N GLU A 42 2.26 -1.16 -15.39
CA GLU A 42 1.17 -1.94 -16.01
C GLU A 42 -0.09 -1.07 -16.26
N LEU A 43 -0.37 -0.07 -15.42
CA LEU A 43 -1.44 0.92 -15.64
C LEU A 43 -1.22 1.71 -16.94
N GLN A 44 0.00 2.21 -17.15
CA GLN A 44 0.36 2.96 -18.36
C GLN A 44 0.24 2.12 -19.63
N LYS A 45 0.56 0.82 -19.56
CA LYS A 45 0.35 -0.09 -20.71
C LYS A 45 -1.10 -0.25 -21.11
N LEU A 46 -2.02 -0.14 -20.15
CA LEU A 46 -3.46 -0.20 -20.37
C LEU A 46 -4.03 1.18 -20.76
N GLY A 47 -3.20 2.24 -20.76
CA GLY A 47 -3.59 3.59 -21.13
C GLY A 47 -4.07 4.45 -19.97
N TYR A 48 -3.92 4.00 -18.72
CA TYR A 48 -4.18 4.82 -17.54
C TYR A 48 -3.03 5.78 -17.28
N GLU A 49 -3.33 6.92 -16.67
CA GLU A 49 -2.30 7.81 -16.15
C GLU A 49 -1.57 7.17 -14.96
N LYS A 50 -0.38 7.67 -14.66
CA LYS A 50 0.37 7.29 -13.47
C LYS A 50 -0.49 7.58 -12.24
N TYR A 51 -0.71 6.59 -11.37
CA TYR A 51 -1.53 6.76 -10.17
C TYR A 51 -0.68 7.19 -8.97
N PHE A 52 0.49 6.60 -8.78
CA PHE A 52 1.33 6.90 -7.62
C PHE A 52 2.28 8.07 -7.91
N THR A 53 2.27 9.07 -7.03
CA THR A 53 3.05 10.31 -7.22
C THR A 53 4.49 10.21 -6.73
N SER A 54 4.90 9.09 -6.12
CA SER A 54 6.27 8.89 -5.66
C SER A 54 7.24 8.96 -6.84
N ASP A 55 8.23 9.86 -6.75
CA ASP A 55 9.37 9.88 -7.65
C ASP A 55 10.30 8.71 -7.29
N TYR A 56 10.13 7.59 -8.00
CA TYR A 56 10.88 6.33 -7.77
C TYR A 56 12.41 6.45 -7.89
N ASN A 57 12.91 7.61 -8.32
CA ASN A 57 14.34 7.93 -8.41
C ASN A 57 14.97 8.38 -7.08
N GLU A 58 14.16 8.75 -6.08
CA GLU A 58 14.65 8.93 -4.71
C GLU A 58 14.68 7.57 -4.03
N CYS A 59 15.75 6.85 -4.35
CA CYS A 59 16.09 5.57 -3.75
C CYS A 59 16.38 5.76 -2.27
N ASP A 60 15.37 5.65 -1.41
CA ASP A 60 15.65 5.27 -0.02
C ASP A 60 15.75 3.75 0.01
N GLU A 61 16.95 3.26 0.30
CA GLU A 61 17.29 1.85 0.55
C GLU A 61 16.47 1.24 1.73
N TYR A 62 15.59 2.05 2.32
CA TYR A 62 14.65 1.76 3.40
C TYR A 62 13.16 2.01 3.05
N ALA A 63 12.81 2.43 1.83
CA ALA A 63 11.40 2.67 1.43
C ALA A 63 10.55 1.38 1.40
N PHE A 64 11.19 0.21 1.47
CA PHE A 64 10.54 -1.09 1.69
C PHE A 64 10.13 -1.35 3.15
N LEU A 65 10.42 -0.44 4.10
CA LEU A 65 10.22 -0.65 5.54
C LEU A 65 9.29 0.36 6.25
N ASP A 66 8.75 1.37 5.56
CA ASP A 66 7.85 2.37 6.17
C ASP A 66 6.38 1.93 6.28
N ILE A 67 6.15 0.62 6.43
CA ILE A 67 4.92 0.10 7.06
C ILE A 67 5.30 -0.80 8.23
N GLN A 68 6.24 -0.38 9.07
CA GLN A 68 6.28 -0.85 10.46
C GLN A 68 6.57 0.30 11.42
N PHE A 69 5.86 0.26 12.56
CA PHE A 69 5.99 1.08 13.77
C PHE A 69 5.01 2.25 13.97
N ILE A 70 3.70 1.95 14.00
CA ILE A 70 2.90 2.41 15.15
C ILE A 70 2.99 1.33 16.22
N LYS A 71 4.12 1.31 16.95
CA LYS A 71 4.27 0.51 18.16
C LYS A 71 3.74 1.36 19.33
N ASN A 72 2.60 0.94 19.87
CA ASN A 72 2.06 1.30 21.19
C ASN A 72 2.06 2.79 21.59
N LYS A 73 0.90 3.44 21.41
CA LYS A 73 0.49 4.57 22.27
C LYS A 73 -0.66 4.13 23.19
N SER A 74 -0.42 3.08 23.97
CA SER A 74 -1.30 2.64 25.05
C SER A 74 -0.49 2.24 26.28
N GLU A 75 0.51 3.05 26.60
CA GLU A 75 0.94 3.21 27.99
C GLU A 75 1.04 4.71 28.26
N VAL A 76 0.67 5.09 29.47
CA VAL A 76 0.53 6.46 30.00
C VAL A 76 -0.80 7.16 29.71
N ILE A 77 -1.88 6.65 30.32
CA ILE A 77 -2.59 7.47 31.32
C ILE A 77 -2.85 6.60 32.56
N ARG A 78 -2.03 6.83 33.59
CA ARG A 78 -2.33 6.45 34.98
C ARG A 78 -3.60 7.20 35.40
N ILE A 79 -4.72 6.49 35.60
CA ILE A 79 -5.76 6.93 36.53
C ILE A 79 -5.91 5.82 37.56
N LYS A 80 -5.43 6.10 38.78
CA LYS A 80 -5.66 5.26 39.95
C LYS A 80 -7.17 5.10 40.17
N ARG A 81 -7.66 3.87 40.30
CA ARG A 81 -8.85 3.60 41.09
C ARG A 81 -8.49 2.56 42.14
N ILE A 82 -8.40 3.06 43.37
CA ILE A 82 -8.36 2.27 44.61
C ILE A 82 -9.78 1.73 44.78
N GLU A 83 -9.97 0.42 44.87
CA GLU A 83 -11.08 -0.17 45.63
C GLU A 83 -10.56 -1.48 46.26
N GLU A 84 -10.53 -1.48 47.60
CA GLU A 84 -10.68 -2.68 48.44
C GLU A 84 -12.14 -3.12 48.42
#